data_AF-A0A350RHP3-F1
#
_entry.id   AF-A0A350RHP3-F1
#
_cell.length_a   1.000
_cell.length_b   1.000
_cell.length_c   1.000
_cell.angle_alpha   90.00
_cell.angle_beta   90.00
_cell.angle_gamma   90.00
#
_symmetry.space_group_name_H-M   'P 1'
#
loop_
_entity.id
_entity.type
_entity.pdbx_description
1 polymer ?
#
loop_
_entity_poly.entity_id
_entity_poly.type
_entity_poly.pdbx_seq_one_letter_code
_entity_poly.pdbx_strand_id
1 'polypeptide(L)'
;QQFGLAVRRAARHNEPKRFSRDLFLKAADINPSKIGEMYLKATAKQRAKKPFFVDKLPVNYLTLPLILAALPNAKIVHLVRGPMDACFARVKQLFADAYLHSYDQGEMARHHARYRDLMAHFHCEFPGKIIDVSYEDTARELEPNARKLIAALGIDWEDACLNFHKSSAGVATASSVQVREPAHTRSIGRWRRYETDLAPMVNELHRLGVPLD
;
A
#
# COMPACT_ATOMS: atom_id res chain seq x y z
N GLN A 1 -5.50 -9.60 -1.29
CA GLN A 1 -6.83 -9.58 -0.60
C GLN A 1 -7.01 -10.71 0.41
N GLN A 2 -6.24 -11.81 0.34
CA GLN A 2 -6.48 -13.00 1.16
C GLN A 2 -6.33 -12.74 2.66
N PHE A 3 -5.44 -11.84 3.08
CA PHE A 3 -5.25 -11.55 4.52
C PHE A 3 -6.53 -11.00 5.17
N GLY A 4 -7.14 -9.96 4.58
CA GLY A 4 -8.41 -9.43 5.09
C GLY A 4 -9.54 -10.47 5.12
N LEU A 5 -9.59 -11.39 4.15
CA LEU A 5 -10.54 -12.51 4.18
C LEU A 5 -10.24 -13.50 5.31
N ALA A 6 -8.97 -13.77 5.62
CA ALA A 6 -8.57 -14.61 6.74
C ALA A 6 -9.02 -13.98 8.07
N VAL A 7 -8.79 -12.68 8.27
CA VAL A 7 -9.26 -11.93 9.44
C VAL A 7 -10.78 -12.06 9.61
N ARG A 8 -11.54 -11.82 8.54
CA ARG A 8 -13.01 -11.90 8.57
C ARG A 8 -13.53 -13.29 8.90
N ARG A 9 -12.95 -14.33 8.29
CA ARG A 9 -13.35 -15.72 8.56
C ARG A 9 -13.00 -16.13 9.99
N ALA A 10 -11.83 -15.72 10.49
CA ALA A 10 -11.43 -15.99 11.87
C ALA A 10 -12.39 -15.29 12.86
N ALA A 11 -12.79 -14.06 12.56
CA ALA A 11 -13.72 -13.26 13.35
C ALA A 11 -15.19 -13.66 13.19
N ARG A 12 -15.50 -14.62 12.30
CA ARG A 12 -16.88 -15.00 11.91
C ARG A 12 -17.73 -13.78 11.56
N HIS A 13 -17.11 -12.80 10.88
CA HIS A 13 -17.70 -11.50 10.61
C HIS A 13 -18.40 -11.48 9.24
N ASN A 14 -19.72 -11.26 9.26
CA ASN A 14 -20.60 -11.44 8.10
C ASN A 14 -21.12 -10.13 7.49
N GLU A 15 -20.73 -8.95 7.99
CA GLU A 15 -21.22 -7.69 7.42
C GLU A 15 -20.72 -7.47 5.99
N PRO A 16 -21.52 -6.90 5.08
CA PRO A 16 -21.09 -6.64 3.71
C PRO A 16 -19.89 -5.67 3.61
N LYS A 17 -19.76 -4.75 4.58
CA LYS A 17 -18.66 -3.78 4.61
C LYS A 17 -17.33 -4.50 4.78
N ARG A 18 -16.40 -4.25 3.84
CA ARG A 18 -15.08 -4.89 3.83
C ARG A 18 -14.31 -4.67 5.13
N PHE A 19 -14.33 -3.44 5.64
CA PHE A 19 -13.74 -3.03 6.91
C PHE A 19 -14.82 -2.34 7.75
N SER A 20 -14.89 -2.67 9.04
CA SER A 20 -15.78 -2.06 10.01
C SER A 20 -15.12 -2.06 11.39
N ARG A 21 -15.56 -1.17 12.29
CA ARG A 21 -15.09 -1.15 13.67
C ARG A 21 -15.29 -2.50 14.36
N ASP A 22 -16.46 -3.12 14.17
CA ASP A 22 -16.79 -4.44 14.71
C ASP A 22 -15.79 -5.52 14.27
N LEU A 23 -15.41 -5.54 12.99
CA LEU A 23 -14.40 -6.46 12.48
C LEU A 23 -13.08 -6.32 13.23
N PHE A 24 -12.59 -5.10 13.45
CA PHE A 24 -11.31 -4.86 14.12
C PHE A 24 -11.37 -5.20 15.61
N LEU A 25 -12.46 -4.86 16.30
CA LEU A 25 -12.64 -5.23 17.71
C LEU A 25 -12.64 -6.75 17.88
N LYS A 26 -13.43 -7.47 17.07
CA LYS A 26 -13.44 -8.94 17.09
C LYS A 26 -12.09 -9.53 16.73
N ALA A 27 -11.40 -8.94 15.75
CA ALA A 27 -10.10 -9.44 15.32
C ALA A 27 -9.00 -9.28 16.39
N ALA A 28 -9.13 -8.28 17.27
CA ALA A 28 -8.17 -8.06 18.36
C ALA A 28 -8.19 -9.20 19.40
N ASP A 29 -9.33 -9.86 19.61
CA ASP A 29 -9.48 -10.96 20.56
C ASP A 29 -9.10 -12.34 19.98
N ILE A 30 -8.76 -12.41 18.69
CA ILE A 30 -8.43 -13.68 18.03
C ILE A 30 -6.95 -13.98 18.20
N ASN A 31 -6.63 -15.24 18.50
CA ASN A 31 -5.24 -15.73 18.43
C ASN A 31 -4.64 -15.44 17.03
N PRO A 32 -3.62 -14.58 16.92
CA PRO A 32 -3.06 -14.17 15.64
C PRO A 32 -2.54 -15.34 14.79
N SER A 33 -2.01 -16.40 15.41
CA SER A 33 -1.52 -17.59 14.70
C SER A 33 -2.62 -18.23 13.84
N LYS A 34 -3.87 -18.22 14.31
CA LYS A 34 -5.01 -18.75 13.55
C LYS A 34 -5.27 -17.93 12.28
N ILE A 35 -5.14 -16.61 12.35
CA ILE A 35 -5.26 -15.73 11.17
C ILE A 35 -4.12 -16.04 10.19
N GLY A 36 -2.90 -16.19 10.70
CA GLY A 36 -1.70 -16.54 9.92
C GLY A 36 -1.85 -17.86 9.18
N GLU A 37 -2.26 -18.93 9.87
CA GLU A 37 -2.51 -20.26 9.28
C GLU A 37 -3.57 -20.20 8.17
N MET A 38 -4.69 -19.52 8.42
CA MET A 38 -5.75 -19.37 7.43
C MET A 38 -5.28 -18.61 6.19
N TYR A 39 -4.48 -17.57 6.38
CA TYR A 39 -3.87 -16.81 5.29
C TYR A 39 -2.87 -17.65 4.49
N LEU A 40 -1.96 -18.36 5.15
CA LEU A 40 -0.94 -19.20 4.52
C LEU A 40 -1.55 -20.37 3.74
N LYS A 41 -2.67 -20.94 4.23
CA LYS A 41 -3.47 -21.94 3.53
C LYS A 41 -4.15 -21.35 2.31
N ALA A 42 -4.79 -20.19 2.44
CA ALA A 42 -5.51 -19.53 1.34
C ALA A 42 -4.59 -19.03 0.21
N THR A 43 -3.31 -18.79 0.51
CA THR A 43 -2.30 -18.31 -0.45
C THR A 43 -1.36 -19.41 -0.97
N ALA A 44 -1.56 -20.67 -0.56
CA ALA A 44 -0.62 -21.75 -0.87
C ALA A 44 -0.35 -21.92 -2.37
N LYS A 45 -1.36 -21.75 -3.23
CA LYS A 45 -1.20 -21.82 -4.69
C LYS A 45 -0.37 -20.65 -5.23
N GLN A 46 -0.62 -19.43 -4.77
CA GLN A 46 0.08 -18.23 -5.20
C GLN A 46 1.55 -18.21 -4.73
N ARG A 47 1.84 -18.80 -3.57
CA ARG A 47 3.20 -18.93 -3.06
C ARG A 47 4.07 -19.86 -3.90
N ALA A 48 3.48 -20.83 -4.60
CA ALA A 48 4.16 -21.74 -5.51
C ALA A 48 5.47 -22.36 -4.95
N LYS A 49 5.51 -22.62 -3.63
CA LYS A 49 6.68 -23.11 -2.88
C LYS A 49 7.96 -22.24 -3.02
N LYS A 50 7.83 -20.96 -3.40
CA LYS A 50 8.95 -20.02 -3.42
C LYS A 50 9.39 -19.67 -1.99
N PRO A 51 10.68 -19.35 -1.78
CA PRO A 51 11.21 -18.97 -0.46
C PRO A 51 10.59 -17.66 0.05
N PHE A 52 10.24 -16.74 -0.87
CA PHE A 52 9.61 -15.46 -0.56
C PHE A 52 8.28 -15.31 -1.29
N PHE A 53 7.35 -14.59 -0.66
CA PHE A 53 6.04 -14.26 -1.21
C PHE A 53 5.70 -12.81 -0.91
N VAL A 54 5.21 -12.10 -1.93
CA VAL A 54 4.79 -10.69 -1.82
C VAL A 54 3.27 -10.61 -1.97
N ASP A 55 2.60 -10.07 -0.95
CA ASP A 55 1.19 -9.68 -1.01
C ASP A 55 1.09 -8.16 -1.11
N LYS A 56 0.94 -7.66 -2.35
CA LYS A 56 0.76 -6.24 -2.62
C LYS A 56 -0.73 -5.90 -2.70
N LEU A 57 -1.21 -5.16 -1.71
CA LEU A 57 -2.54 -4.55 -1.73
C LEU A 57 -2.50 -3.25 -0.93
N PRO A 58 -2.84 -2.09 -1.53
CA PRO A 58 -2.70 -0.79 -0.86
C PRO A 58 -3.39 -0.73 0.50
N VAL A 59 -4.61 -1.26 0.63
CA VAL A 59 -5.38 -1.22 1.87
C VAL A 59 -4.88 -2.18 2.97
N ASN A 60 -3.78 -2.91 2.76
CA ASN A 60 -3.17 -3.74 3.81
C ASN A 60 -2.69 -2.91 5.01
N TYR A 61 -2.44 -1.61 4.84
CA TYR A 61 -2.06 -0.72 5.95
C TYR A 61 -3.10 -0.75 7.08
N LEU A 62 -4.39 -0.84 6.76
CA LEU A 62 -5.47 -0.91 7.77
C LEU A 62 -5.37 -2.14 8.68
N THR A 63 -4.72 -3.21 8.22
CA THR A 63 -4.56 -4.47 8.96
C THR A 63 -3.12 -4.71 9.40
N LEU A 64 -2.24 -3.70 9.33
CA LEU A 64 -0.82 -3.84 9.61
C LEU A 64 -0.51 -4.46 10.98
N PRO A 65 -1.13 -4.02 12.11
CA PRO A 65 -0.92 -4.65 13.41
C PRO A 65 -1.24 -6.15 13.41
N LEU A 66 -2.35 -6.52 12.76
CA LEU A 66 -2.78 -7.92 12.65
C LEU A 66 -1.81 -8.74 11.78
N ILE A 67 -1.26 -8.15 10.72
CA ILE A 67 -0.25 -8.81 9.87
C ILE A 67 0.99 -9.13 10.69
N LEU A 68 1.52 -8.14 11.43
CA LEU A 68 2.72 -8.33 12.25
C LEU A 68 2.51 -9.37 13.35
N ALA A 69 1.33 -9.39 13.98
CA ALA A 69 0.99 -10.38 14.99
C ALA A 69 0.81 -11.79 14.41
N ALA A 70 0.13 -11.91 13.26
CA ALA A 70 -0.20 -13.19 12.64
C ALA A 70 0.98 -13.82 11.88
N LEU A 71 1.92 -13.00 11.41
CA LEU A 71 3.07 -13.39 10.60
C LEU A 71 4.34 -12.73 11.16
N PRO A 72 4.95 -13.29 12.23
CA PRO A 72 6.07 -12.63 12.94
C PRO A 72 7.30 -12.31 12.07
N ASN A 73 7.47 -13.03 10.96
CA ASN A 73 8.55 -12.84 9.99
C ASN A 73 8.18 -11.93 8.81
N ALA A 74 6.96 -11.38 8.78
CA ALA A 74 6.55 -10.46 7.72
C ALA A 74 7.38 -9.17 7.75
N LYS A 75 7.82 -8.75 6.57
CA LYS A 75 8.41 -7.44 6.34
C LYS A 75 7.36 -6.53 5.70
N ILE A 76 7.17 -5.33 6.24
CA ILE A 76 6.26 -4.35 5.67
C ILE A 76 7.06 -3.38 4.80
N VAL A 77 6.76 -3.35 3.51
CA VAL A 77 7.27 -2.34 2.58
C VAL A 77 6.17 -1.31 2.35
N HIS A 78 6.46 -0.06 2.68
CA HIS A 78 5.54 1.05 2.61
C HIS A 78 6.00 2.06 1.55
N LEU A 79 5.30 2.12 0.42
CA LEU A 79 5.59 3.07 -0.64
C LEU A 79 5.00 4.44 -0.27
N VAL A 80 5.87 5.41 -0.02
CA VAL A 80 5.52 6.80 0.29
C VAL A 80 5.61 7.62 -0.99
N ARG A 81 4.65 8.50 -1.21
CA ARG A 81 4.57 9.38 -2.38
C ARG A 81 4.01 10.72 -1.95
N GLY A 82 4.43 11.80 -2.62
CA GLY A 82 3.95 13.15 -2.35
C GLY A 82 2.42 13.24 -2.33
N PRO A 83 1.82 13.93 -1.32
CA PRO A 83 0.38 13.87 -1.09
C PRO A 83 -0.47 14.27 -2.28
N MET A 84 -0.13 15.37 -2.98
CA MET A 84 -0.90 15.82 -4.14
C MET A 84 -0.86 14.83 -5.29
N ASP A 85 0.32 14.31 -5.63
CA ASP A 85 0.46 13.30 -6.69
C ASP A 85 -0.25 11.99 -6.34
N ALA A 86 -0.21 11.58 -5.07
CA ALA A 86 -0.89 10.39 -4.58
C ALA A 86 -2.42 10.54 -4.62
N CYS A 87 -2.95 11.70 -4.25
CA CYS A 87 -4.38 12.00 -4.30
C CYS A 87 -4.87 12.19 -5.74
N PHE A 88 -4.18 13.00 -6.54
CA PHE A 88 -4.54 13.24 -7.94
C PHE A 88 -4.52 11.94 -8.77
N ALA A 89 -3.54 11.06 -8.54
CA ALA A 89 -3.47 9.78 -9.23
C ALA A 89 -4.70 8.90 -8.96
N ARG A 90 -5.34 9.04 -7.78
CA ARG A 90 -6.57 8.32 -7.45
C ARG A 90 -7.79 8.98 -8.08
N VAL A 91 -7.88 10.31 -8.03
CA VAL A 91 -9.04 11.05 -8.56
C VAL A 91 -9.22 10.84 -10.06
N LYS A 92 -8.13 10.83 -10.82
CA LYS A 92 -8.20 10.67 -12.27
C LYS A 92 -8.42 9.23 -12.75
N GLN A 93 -8.44 8.25 -11.84
CA GLN A 93 -8.52 6.83 -12.18
C GLN A 93 -9.91 6.27 -11.87
N LEU A 94 -10.54 5.65 -12.85
CA LEU A 94 -11.80 4.94 -12.64
C LEU A 94 -11.53 3.62 -11.90
N PHE A 95 -12.07 3.51 -10.68
CA PHE A 95 -11.96 2.37 -9.79
C PHE A 95 -13.29 1.64 -9.54
N ALA A 96 -14.38 2.08 -10.20
CA ALA A 96 -15.74 1.71 -9.82
C ALA A 96 -15.90 1.87 -8.29
N ASP A 97 -16.31 0.82 -7.58
CA ASP A 97 -16.59 0.85 -6.14
C ASP A 97 -15.38 0.48 -5.26
N ALA A 98 -14.19 0.29 -5.83
CA ALA A 98 -13.03 -0.18 -5.06
C ALA A 98 -12.48 0.88 -4.09
N TYR A 99 -12.61 2.17 -4.44
CA TYR A 99 -12.11 3.29 -3.66
C TYR A 99 -13.13 4.45 -3.66
N LEU A 100 -14.18 4.34 -2.86
CA LEU A 100 -15.27 5.33 -2.83
C LEU A 100 -14.83 6.78 -2.54
N HIS A 101 -13.69 6.96 -1.88
CA HIS A 101 -13.12 8.28 -1.60
C HIS A 101 -12.43 8.93 -2.81
N SER A 102 -12.29 8.24 -3.95
CA SER A 102 -11.52 8.75 -5.09
C SER A 102 -12.26 9.76 -5.95
N TYR A 103 -13.57 9.97 -5.81
CA TYR A 103 -14.32 10.86 -6.72
C TYR A 103 -14.75 12.19 -6.12
N ASP A 104 -14.30 12.49 -4.90
CA ASP A 104 -14.43 13.79 -4.28
C ASP A 104 -13.06 14.27 -3.81
N GLN A 105 -12.66 15.47 -4.22
CA GLN A 105 -11.32 16.00 -3.95
C GLN A 105 -11.06 16.23 -2.46
N GLY A 106 -12.06 16.76 -1.75
CA GLY A 106 -11.96 17.00 -0.31
C GLY A 106 -11.93 15.69 0.47
N GLU A 107 -12.74 14.70 0.09
CA GLU A 107 -12.74 13.38 0.72
C GLU A 107 -11.45 12.63 0.46
N MET A 108 -10.87 12.74 -0.75
CA MET A 108 -9.55 12.20 -1.04
C MET A 108 -8.47 12.83 -0.14
N ALA A 109 -8.48 14.16 0.04
CA ALA A 109 -7.55 14.84 0.94
C ALA A 109 -7.71 14.39 2.40
N ARG A 110 -8.96 14.33 2.92
CA ARG A 110 -9.25 13.80 4.28
C ARG A 110 -8.87 12.34 4.43
N HIS A 111 -9.06 11.52 3.40
CA HIS A 111 -8.63 10.13 3.40
C HIS A 111 -7.10 10.03 3.49
N HIS A 112 -6.38 10.83 2.71
CA HIS A 112 -4.92 10.85 2.73
C HIS A 112 -4.37 11.29 4.09
N ALA A 113 -4.92 12.35 4.70
CA ALA A 113 -4.53 12.79 6.04
C ALA A 113 -4.70 11.68 7.08
N ARG A 114 -5.88 11.03 7.12
CA ARG A 114 -6.14 9.88 8.02
C ARG A 114 -5.17 8.72 7.80
N TYR A 115 -4.85 8.41 6.54
CA TYR A 115 -3.86 7.39 6.22
C TYR A 115 -2.46 7.77 6.75
N ARG A 116 -2.05 9.02 6.55
CA ARG A 116 -0.75 9.52 7.02
C ARG A 116 -0.63 9.44 8.54
N ASP A 117 -1.65 9.92 9.26
CA ASP A 117 -1.67 9.91 10.72
C ASP A 117 -1.65 8.48 11.26
N LEU A 118 -2.39 7.57 10.62
CA LEU A 118 -2.40 6.16 11.00
C LEU A 118 -1.04 5.48 10.74
N MET A 119 -0.40 5.77 9.61
CA MET A 119 0.94 5.24 9.35
C MET A 119 1.97 5.81 10.33
N ALA A 120 1.91 7.10 10.64
CA ALA A 120 2.77 7.72 11.64
C ALA A 120 2.62 7.03 13.00
N HIS A 121 1.39 6.76 13.42
CA HIS A 121 1.12 5.97 14.62
C HIS A 121 1.75 4.57 14.54
N PHE A 122 1.60 3.85 13.42
CA PHE A 122 2.23 2.53 13.26
C PHE A 122 3.77 2.57 13.24
N HIS A 123 4.40 3.64 12.76
CA HIS A 123 5.85 3.81 12.90
C HIS A 123 6.28 3.94 14.35
N CYS A 124 5.50 4.65 15.17
CA CYS A 124 5.73 4.76 16.61
C CYS A 124 5.54 3.41 17.33
N GLU A 125 4.47 2.68 17.02
CA GLU A 125 4.13 1.40 17.68
C GLU A 125 5.05 0.24 17.24
N PHE A 126 5.55 0.26 16.02
CA PHE A 126 6.33 -0.85 15.43
C PHE A 126 7.70 -0.39 14.91
N PRO A 127 8.59 0.13 15.78
CA PRO A 127 9.89 0.64 15.37
C PRO A 127 10.69 -0.46 14.64
N GLY A 128 11.20 -0.12 13.45
CA GLY A 128 11.99 -1.03 12.61
C GLY A 128 11.22 -2.15 11.90
N LYS A 129 9.88 -2.18 11.97
CA LYS A 129 9.06 -3.18 11.27
C LYS A 129 8.55 -2.72 9.90
N ILE A 130 8.59 -1.41 9.64
CA ILE A 130 8.09 -0.78 8.43
C ILE A 130 9.27 -0.17 7.67
N ILE A 131 9.44 -0.57 6.42
CA ILE A 131 10.48 -0.08 5.51
C ILE A 131 9.83 0.90 4.54
N ASP A 132 10.11 2.18 4.70
CA ASP A 132 9.63 3.21 3.78
C ASP A 132 10.46 3.23 2.50
N VAL A 133 9.76 3.33 1.38
CA VAL A 133 10.32 3.49 0.04
C VAL A 133 9.74 4.76 -0.55
N SER A 134 10.61 5.74 -0.82
CA SER A 134 10.23 6.98 -1.50
C SER A 134 9.97 6.69 -2.98
N TYR A 135 8.76 7.00 -3.44
CA TYR A 135 8.39 6.87 -4.84
C TYR A 135 9.24 7.80 -5.72
N GLU A 136 9.40 9.04 -5.29
CA GLU A 136 10.12 10.08 -6.00
C GLU A 136 11.61 9.72 -6.16
N ASP A 137 12.26 9.28 -5.08
CA ASP A 137 13.67 8.91 -5.12
C ASP A 137 13.88 7.64 -5.96
N THR A 138 13.00 6.66 -5.83
CA THR A 138 13.08 5.41 -6.59
C THR A 138 12.84 5.63 -8.09
N ALA A 139 11.92 6.54 -8.45
CA ALA A 139 11.65 6.87 -9.84
C ALA A 139 12.75 7.72 -10.48
N ARG A 140 13.49 8.51 -9.69
CA ARG A 140 14.67 9.27 -10.14
C ARG A 140 15.89 8.37 -10.27
N GLU A 141 16.17 7.58 -9.25
CA GLU A 141 17.38 6.78 -9.09
C GLU A 141 17.03 5.35 -8.66
N LEU A 142 16.69 4.49 -9.62
CA LEU A 142 16.17 3.15 -9.34
C LEU A 142 17.17 2.26 -8.59
N GLU A 143 18.41 2.19 -9.08
CA GLU A 143 19.40 1.22 -8.57
C GLU A 143 19.75 1.43 -7.09
N PRO A 144 20.19 2.61 -6.63
CA PRO A 144 20.54 2.78 -5.22
C PRO A 144 19.34 2.54 -4.29
N ASN A 145 18.14 2.95 -4.70
CA ASN A 145 16.91 2.74 -3.90
C ASN A 145 16.47 1.27 -3.88
N ALA A 146 16.55 0.57 -5.01
CA ALA A 146 16.27 -0.86 -5.09
C ALA A 146 17.27 -1.66 -4.24
N ARG A 147 18.57 -1.36 -4.34
CA ARG A 147 19.60 -2.02 -3.53
C ARG A 147 19.37 -1.80 -2.03
N LYS A 148 19.04 -0.57 -1.62
CA LYS A 148 18.68 -0.25 -0.23
C LYS A 148 17.50 -1.08 0.27
N LEU A 149 16.44 -1.20 -0.54
CA LEU A 149 15.28 -2.01 -0.19
C LEU A 149 15.63 -3.50 -0.07
N ILE A 150 16.35 -4.05 -1.05
CA ILE A 150 16.77 -5.46 -1.06
C ILE A 150 17.64 -5.79 0.17
N ALA A 151 18.60 -4.92 0.49
CA ALA A 151 19.41 -5.06 1.69
C ALA A 151 18.57 -4.99 2.98
N ALA A 152 17.62 -4.07 3.08
CA ALA A 152 16.71 -3.95 4.23
C ALA A 152 15.79 -5.19 4.39
N LEU A 153 15.47 -5.86 3.29
CA LEU A 153 14.73 -7.12 3.29
C LEU A 153 15.60 -8.32 3.69
N GLY A 154 16.93 -8.19 3.66
CA GLY A 154 17.88 -9.25 3.98
C GLY A 154 17.91 -10.37 2.95
N ILE A 155 17.72 -10.03 1.67
CA ILE A 155 17.76 -10.97 0.55
C ILE A 155 18.86 -10.58 -0.45
N ASP A 156 19.32 -11.54 -1.25
CA ASP A 156 20.40 -11.32 -2.21
C ASP A 156 19.95 -10.42 -3.38
N TRP A 157 20.90 -9.65 -3.91
CA TRP A 157 20.67 -8.79 -5.06
C TRP A 157 20.58 -9.59 -6.36
N GLU A 158 19.59 -9.24 -7.19
CA GLU A 158 19.46 -9.72 -8.55
C GLU A 158 19.33 -8.53 -9.52
N ASP A 159 20.08 -8.52 -10.62
CA ASP A 159 19.98 -7.46 -11.65
C ASP A 159 18.60 -7.40 -12.32
N ALA A 160 17.80 -8.46 -12.16
CA ALA A 160 16.39 -8.48 -12.53
C ALA A 160 15.57 -7.37 -11.83
N CYS A 161 16.01 -6.89 -10.66
CA CYS A 161 15.38 -5.75 -9.97
C CYS A 161 15.41 -4.47 -10.80
N LEU A 162 16.45 -4.23 -11.61
CA LEU A 162 16.55 -3.08 -12.51
C LEU A 162 15.76 -3.30 -13.82
N ASN A 163 15.56 -4.57 -14.16
CA ASN A 163 14.90 -5.02 -15.39
C ASN A 163 13.46 -5.47 -15.16
N PHE A 164 12.77 -4.94 -14.13
CA PHE A 164 11.43 -5.37 -13.73
C PHE A 164 10.41 -5.35 -14.88
N HIS A 165 10.53 -4.39 -15.79
CA HIS A 165 9.65 -4.20 -16.94
C HIS A 165 9.71 -5.36 -17.96
N LYS A 166 10.79 -6.14 -17.95
CA LYS A 166 10.98 -7.34 -18.80
C LYS A 166 10.28 -8.58 -18.26
N SER A 167 9.79 -8.57 -17.02
CA SER A 167 9.11 -9.72 -16.41
C SER A 167 7.87 -10.11 -17.20
N SER A 168 7.69 -11.39 -17.57
CA SER A 168 6.48 -11.87 -18.25
C SER A 168 5.29 -12.11 -17.31
N ALA A 169 5.46 -11.90 -15.99
CA ALA A 169 4.41 -12.13 -15.02
C ALA A 169 3.17 -11.25 -15.30
N GLY A 170 1.98 -11.81 -15.03
CA GLY A 170 0.72 -11.06 -15.15
C GLY A 170 0.64 -9.93 -14.11
N VAL A 171 0.24 -8.73 -14.55
CA VAL A 171 0.09 -7.55 -13.69
C VAL A 171 -1.37 -7.10 -13.68
N ALA A 172 -2.10 -7.48 -12.63
CA ALA A 172 -3.51 -7.12 -12.46
C ALA A 172 -3.65 -5.83 -11.62
N THR A 173 -3.34 -4.68 -12.23
CA THR A 173 -3.46 -3.37 -11.55
C THR A 173 -3.81 -2.25 -12.54
N ALA A 174 -4.39 -1.15 -12.06
CA ALA A 174 -4.69 0.03 -12.88
C ALA A 174 -3.44 0.65 -13.54
N SER A 175 -2.26 0.41 -12.97
CA SER A 175 -0.96 0.83 -13.51
C SER A 175 -0.28 -0.25 -14.37
N SER A 176 -1.01 -1.24 -14.90
CA SER A 176 -0.43 -2.39 -15.63
C SER A 176 0.43 -1.98 -16.81
N VAL A 177 -0.01 -0.99 -17.60
CA VAL A 177 0.75 -0.45 -18.74
C VAL A 177 2.04 0.23 -18.27
N GLN A 178 1.98 1.03 -17.20
CA GLN A 178 3.12 1.79 -16.69
C GLN A 178 4.24 0.88 -16.15
N VAL A 179 3.89 -0.25 -15.55
CA VAL A 179 4.87 -1.22 -15.01
C VAL A 179 5.64 -1.97 -16.11
N ARG A 180 5.17 -1.90 -17.36
CA ARG A 180 5.84 -2.49 -18.53
C ARG A 180 6.90 -1.57 -19.13
N GLU A 181 7.12 -0.40 -18.55
CA GLU A 181 8.13 0.57 -18.97
C GLU A 181 9.23 0.66 -17.90
N PRO A 182 10.46 1.06 -18.27
CA PRO A 182 11.48 1.42 -17.30
C PRO A 182 11.00 2.49 -16.32
N ALA A 183 11.62 2.54 -15.14
CA ALA A 183 11.31 3.56 -14.14
C ALA A 183 11.45 4.98 -14.75
N HIS A 184 10.49 5.85 -14.44
CA HIS A 184 10.44 7.19 -15.01
C HIS A 184 9.75 8.19 -14.07
N THR A 185 10.07 9.47 -14.23
CA THR A 185 9.58 10.56 -13.36
C THR A 185 8.31 11.25 -13.85
N ARG A 186 7.73 10.85 -15.00
CA ARG A 186 6.57 11.51 -15.64
C ARG A 186 5.32 11.71 -14.77
N SER A 187 5.18 10.94 -13.68
CA SER A 187 4.06 11.06 -12.76
C SER A 187 4.34 11.97 -11.57
N ILE A 188 5.58 12.44 -11.40
CA ILE A 188 5.98 13.37 -10.33
C ILE A 188 5.64 14.79 -10.75
N GLY A 189 4.98 15.55 -9.88
CA GLY A 189 4.50 16.90 -10.11
C GLY A 189 3.40 16.99 -11.16
N ARG A 190 2.78 15.87 -11.57
CA ARG A 190 1.80 15.88 -12.68
C ARG A 190 0.55 16.66 -12.31
N TRP A 191 0.19 16.69 -11.04
CA TRP A 191 -0.93 17.44 -10.50
C TRP A 191 -0.83 18.94 -10.79
N ARG A 192 0.38 19.51 -10.90
CA ARG A 192 0.60 20.97 -11.11
C ARG A 192 0.00 21.48 -12.41
N ARG A 193 -0.16 20.61 -13.42
CA ARG A 193 -0.85 20.95 -14.69
C ARG A 193 -2.34 21.23 -14.51
N TYR A 194 -2.89 20.79 -13.38
CA TYR A 194 -4.31 20.88 -13.03
C TYR A 194 -4.47 21.61 -11.69
N GLU A 195 -3.48 22.41 -11.28
CA GLU A 195 -3.46 23.05 -9.96
C GLU A 195 -4.73 23.88 -9.70
N THR A 196 -5.20 24.62 -10.70
CA THR A 196 -6.46 25.37 -10.64
C THR A 196 -7.66 24.46 -10.39
N ASP A 197 -7.78 23.35 -11.15
CA ASP A 197 -8.89 22.40 -11.00
C ASP A 197 -8.81 21.60 -9.69
N LEU A 198 -7.62 21.50 -9.12
CA LEU A 198 -7.32 20.79 -7.88
C LEU A 198 -7.34 21.70 -6.64
N ALA A 199 -7.75 22.96 -6.78
CA ALA A 199 -7.83 23.90 -5.66
C ALA A 199 -8.61 23.36 -4.44
N PRO A 200 -9.75 22.63 -4.59
CA PRO A 200 -10.42 22.00 -3.44
C PRO A 200 -9.54 21.02 -2.67
N MET A 201 -8.76 20.20 -3.38
CA MET A 201 -7.82 19.25 -2.78
C MET A 201 -6.67 19.96 -2.07
N VAL A 202 -6.06 20.96 -2.73
CA VAL A 202 -4.96 21.76 -2.18
C VAL A 202 -5.38 22.45 -0.88
N ASN A 203 -6.52 23.13 -0.91
CA ASN A 203 -7.06 23.85 0.25
C ASN A 203 -7.33 22.91 1.42
N GLU A 204 -7.90 21.73 1.15
CA GLU A 204 -8.21 20.75 2.20
C GLU A 204 -6.93 20.12 2.79
N LEU A 205 -5.92 19.82 1.97
CA LEU A 205 -4.62 19.33 2.46
C LEU A 205 -3.93 20.39 3.34
N HIS A 206 -3.91 21.65 2.92
CA HIS A 206 -3.37 22.76 3.73
C HIS A 206 -4.13 22.92 5.05
N ARG A 207 -5.47 22.89 5.03
CA ARG A 207 -6.31 22.97 6.22
C ARG A 207 -6.00 21.85 7.23
N LEU A 208 -5.60 20.68 6.73
CA LEU A 208 -5.24 19.50 7.52
C LEU A 208 -3.74 19.45 7.89
N GLY A 209 -2.94 20.46 7.54
CA GLY A 209 -1.49 20.48 7.80
C GLY A 209 -0.74 19.38 7.03
N VAL A 210 -1.21 19.03 5.83
CA VAL A 210 -0.54 18.08 4.93
C VAL A 210 0.26 18.86 3.89
N PRO A 211 1.59 18.63 3.75
CA PRO A 211 2.36 19.24 2.68
C PRO A 211 1.88 18.73 1.32
N LEU A 212 2.11 19.50 0.27
CA LEU A 212 1.65 19.12 -1.08
C LEU A 212 2.58 18.11 -1.75
N ASP A 213 3.89 18.23 -1.49
CA ASP A 213 4.96 17.36 -2.00
C ASP A 213 5.47 16.40 -0.92
#